data_AF-A0A815B613-F1
#
_entry.id   AF-A0A815B613-F1
#
_cell.length_a   1.000
_cell.length_b   1.000
_cell.length_c   1.000
_cell.angle_alpha   90.00
_cell.angle_beta   90.00
_cell.angle_gamma   90.00
#
_symmetry.space_group_name_H-M   'P 1'
#
loop_
_entity.id
_entity.type
_entity.pdbx_description
1 polymer ?
#
loop_
_entity_poly.entity_id
_entity_poly.type
_entity_poly.pdbx_seq_one_letter_code
_entity_poly.pdbx_strand_id
1 'polypeptide(L)'
;NKTQRNSISSSDKSPCFRKRWYEYDTQHNMINSSDQLSKSIRLSLDEVRPEQWTKTIFIDDYINHVLTVTQIYHLEIHVKIFTDKLMEILHLLSEIKTLKIYSLPILQQGDLSEEEIEFLCVLLPKNQITKICFQHMKDMDELYMLTLICSRINHLQIKCIDYMHAELLTGLILTQIKGISKSSLRLLCFSIPEAHDEMCEKLEKMIDVENLHFDFMIKHVMDKMYLQWK
;
A
#
# COMPACT_ATOMS: atom_id res chain seq x y z
N ASN A 1 43.52 33.60 -24.90
CA ASN A 1 42.85 32.35 -25.30
C ASN A 1 42.30 31.64 -24.08
N LYS A 2 40.96 31.65 -23.98
CA LYS A 2 40.03 30.76 -23.26
C LYS A 2 40.41 30.23 -21.87
N THR A 3 39.83 30.91 -20.87
CA THR A 3 39.32 30.36 -19.61
C THR A 3 38.39 29.17 -19.87
N GLN A 4 38.62 28.02 -19.24
CA GLN A 4 37.63 26.95 -19.16
C GLN A 4 37.15 26.81 -17.71
N ARG A 5 35.84 27.03 -17.57
CA ARG A 5 35.04 26.99 -16.35
C ARG A 5 34.87 25.53 -15.91
N ASN A 6 35.07 25.29 -14.62
CA ASN A 6 34.53 24.15 -13.91
C ASN A 6 32.99 24.20 -13.98
N SER A 7 32.37 23.18 -14.54
CA SER A 7 30.94 22.92 -14.43
C SER A 7 30.70 21.84 -13.39
N ILE A 8 30.38 22.27 -12.17
CA ILE A 8 29.73 21.43 -11.17
C ILE A 8 28.26 21.34 -11.58
N SER A 9 27.82 20.18 -12.07
CA SER A 9 26.41 19.91 -12.29
C SER A 9 25.78 19.42 -10.98
N SER A 10 25.35 20.36 -10.14
CA SER A 10 24.43 20.09 -9.04
C SER A 10 23.04 19.83 -9.64
N SER A 11 22.58 18.59 -9.56
CA SER A 11 21.16 18.27 -9.69
C SER A 11 20.72 17.50 -8.46
N ASP A 12 20.85 18.15 -7.30
CA ASP A 12 20.12 17.81 -6.09
C ASP A 12 18.65 18.13 -6.36
N LYS A 13 17.91 17.13 -6.83
CA LYS A 13 16.45 17.19 -6.87
C LYS A 13 15.93 16.60 -5.56
N SER A 14 15.48 17.48 -4.68
CA SER A 14 14.81 17.11 -3.44
C SER A 14 13.47 16.41 -3.72
N PRO A 15 12.98 15.55 -2.79
CA PRO A 15 11.64 14.98 -2.87
C PRO A 15 10.60 16.09 -3.02
N CYS A 16 9.72 15.95 -4.03
CA CYS A 16 8.80 16.99 -4.45
C CYS A 16 7.49 16.91 -3.66
N PHE A 17 7.14 17.99 -2.94
CA PHE A 17 5.81 18.17 -2.38
C PHE A 17 4.80 18.44 -3.51
N ARG A 18 3.94 17.48 -3.82
CA ARG A 18 2.76 17.74 -4.66
C ARG A 18 1.54 18.05 -3.81
N LYS A 19 1.09 19.31 -3.87
CA LYS A 19 -0.07 19.84 -3.14
C LYS A 19 -1.38 19.45 -3.83
N ARG A 20 -2.34 18.94 -3.03
CA ARG A 20 -3.78 18.71 -3.25
C ARG A 20 -4.22 18.18 -4.62
N TRP A 21 -4.58 16.89 -4.64
CA TRP A 21 -5.38 16.28 -5.69
C TRP A 21 -6.71 15.81 -5.10
N TYR A 22 -7.80 16.13 -5.82
CA TYR A 22 -9.14 15.64 -5.53
C TYR A 22 -9.34 14.32 -6.28
N GLU A 23 -9.38 13.19 -5.58
CA GLU A 23 -10.00 11.98 -6.13
C GLU A 23 -11.49 12.05 -5.77
N TYR A 24 -12.31 12.37 -6.78
CA TYR A 24 -13.74 12.14 -6.74
C TYR A 24 -14.00 10.63 -6.85
N ASP A 25 -14.01 9.93 -5.71
CA ASP A 25 -14.68 8.62 -5.59
C ASP A 25 -16.15 8.87 -5.22
N THR A 26 -16.88 9.58 -6.08
CA THR A 26 -18.34 9.72 -5.97
C THR A 26 -19.01 8.45 -6.47
N GLN A 27 -19.07 7.43 -5.60
CA GLN A 27 -20.22 6.51 -5.54
C GLN A 27 -20.28 5.63 -4.27
N HIS A 28 -19.28 5.67 -3.37
CA HIS A 28 -19.34 4.93 -2.08
C HIS A 28 -19.51 5.78 -0.82
N ASN A 29 -19.80 7.07 -0.97
CA ASN A 29 -20.07 7.96 0.18
C ASN A 29 -21.51 7.90 0.74
N MET A 30 -22.26 6.81 0.51
CA MET A 30 -23.63 6.70 1.05
C MET A 30 -23.77 5.89 2.34
N ILE A 31 -22.67 5.55 3.04
CA ILE A 31 -22.75 5.09 4.43
C ILE A 31 -21.70 5.82 5.27
N ASN A 32 -22.11 6.99 5.79
CA ASN A 32 -21.53 7.77 6.90
C ASN A 32 -20.04 8.18 6.83
N SER A 33 -19.76 9.35 6.26
CA SER A 33 -19.30 10.54 7.03
C SER A 33 -18.97 11.70 6.07
N SER A 34 -19.83 12.72 6.05
CA SER A 34 -19.50 13.99 5.42
C SER A 34 -18.36 14.67 6.21
N ASP A 35 -17.37 15.21 5.50
CA ASP A 35 -16.43 16.26 5.94
C ASP A 35 -15.07 15.94 6.61
N GLN A 36 -14.62 14.69 6.80
CA GLN A 36 -13.27 14.48 7.40
C GLN A 36 -12.16 13.95 6.48
N LEU A 37 -12.47 13.27 5.38
CA LEU A 37 -11.45 12.75 4.45
C LEU A 37 -11.00 13.76 3.37
N SER A 38 -11.70 14.88 3.20
CA SER A 38 -11.44 15.88 2.17
C SER A 38 -10.35 16.92 2.52
N LYS A 39 -9.69 16.78 3.68
CA LYS A 39 -8.61 17.67 4.18
C LYS A 39 -7.31 16.92 4.51
N SER A 40 -7.14 15.70 4.02
CA SER A 40 -6.00 14.87 4.40
C SER A 40 -4.74 15.22 3.62
N ILE A 41 -3.63 15.32 4.35
CA ILE A 41 -2.33 15.66 3.78
C ILE A 41 -1.58 14.37 3.44
N ARG A 42 -0.96 14.39 2.26
CA ARG A 42 -0.29 13.26 1.63
C ARG A 42 1.21 13.53 1.58
N LEU A 43 1.99 12.52 1.94
CA LEU A 43 3.43 12.48 1.71
C LEU A 43 3.69 11.53 0.53
N SER A 44 4.44 11.99 -0.47
CA SER A 44 4.79 11.20 -1.65
C SER A 44 6.31 11.07 -1.75
N LEU A 45 6.80 9.84 -1.94
CA LEU A 45 8.21 9.51 -2.10
C LEU A 45 8.43 8.98 -3.53
N ASP A 46 8.90 9.85 -4.42
CA ASP A 46 8.96 9.60 -5.88
C ASP A 46 10.36 9.25 -6.40
N GLU A 47 11.42 9.78 -5.78
CA GLU A 47 12.80 9.63 -6.26
C GLU A 47 13.75 9.60 -5.05
N VAL A 48 13.86 8.44 -4.40
CA VAL A 48 14.94 8.22 -3.42
C VAL A 48 15.89 7.23 -4.07
N ARG A 49 17.11 7.68 -4.40
CA ARG A 49 18.11 6.77 -4.97
C ARG A 49 18.42 5.65 -3.97
N PRO A 50 18.67 4.41 -4.41
CA PRO A 50 19.01 3.30 -3.51
C PRO A 50 20.12 3.63 -2.51
N GLU A 51 21.12 4.43 -2.91
CA GLU A 51 22.23 4.85 -2.04
C GLU A 51 21.85 5.90 -0.99
N GLN A 52 20.65 6.50 -1.09
CA GLN A 52 20.12 7.48 -0.13
C GLN A 52 19.25 6.81 0.94
N TRP A 53 18.67 5.63 0.67
CA TRP A 53 17.93 4.84 1.66
C TRP A 53 18.82 4.31 2.78
N THR A 54 20.11 4.10 2.50
CA THR A 54 21.09 3.65 3.50
C THR A 54 21.47 4.73 4.50
N LYS A 55 21.03 5.99 4.29
CA LYS A 55 21.22 7.10 5.23
C LYS A 55 19.89 7.39 5.94
N THR A 56 19.57 6.58 6.94
CA THR A 56 18.43 6.75 7.89
C THR A 56 18.19 8.21 8.26
N ILE A 57 19.28 8.93 8.55
CA ILE A 57 19.29 10.34 8.96
C ILE A 57 18.49 11.26 8.01
N PHE A 58 18.53 11.02 6.70
CA PHE A 58 17.90 11.95 5.74
C PHE A 58 16.36 11.81 5.70
N ILE A 59 15.86 10.60 5.88
CA ILE A 59 14.41 10.33 5.88
C ILE A 59 13.81 10.83 7.19
N ASP A 60 14.48 10.59 8.30
CA ASP A 60 14.03 11.01 9.62
C ASP A 60 13.96 12.54 9.74
N ASP A 61 15.02 13.25 9.37
CA ASP A 61 15.07 14.72 9.42
C ASP A 61 13.98 15.34 8.53
N TYR A 62 13.80 14.78 7.33
CA TYR A 62 12.77 15.25 6.41
C TYR A 62 11.37 15.03 6.97
N ILE A 63 11.03 13.80 7.37
CA ILE A 63 9.71 13.46 7.92
C ILE A 63 9.43 14.29 9.17
N ASN A 64 10.38 14.38 10.10
CA ASN A 64 10.22 15.17 11.31
C ASN A 64 9.98 16.64 10.99
N HIS A 65 10.71 17.22 10.03
CA HIS A 65 10.45 18.58 9.57
C HIS A 65 9.02 18.73 9.02
N VAL A 66 8.54 17.80 8.19
CA VAL A 66 7.16 17.83 7.69
C VAL A 66 6.16 17.77 8.85
N LEU A 67 6.40 16.90 9.83
CA LEU A 67 5.53 16.72 10.99
C LEU A 67 5.46 17.95 11.91
N THR A 68 6.46 18.85 11.89
CA THR A 68 6.38 20.11 12.65
C THR A 68 5.29 21.07 12.15
N VAL A 69 4.90 20.95 10.88
CA VAL A 69 3.97 21.89 10.23
C VAL A 69 2.67 21.23 9.78
N THR A 70 2.62 19.90 9.73
CA THR A 70 1.43 19.18 9.27
C THR A 70 1.34 17.74 9.78
N GLN A 71 0.10 17.30 10.00
CA GLN A 71 -0.21 15.87 10.12
C GLN A 71 -0.23 15.21 8.73
N ILE A 72 0.12 13.94 8.65
CA ILE A 72 0.13 13.15 7.42
C ILE A 72 -0.79 11.95 7.61
N TYR A 73 -1.77 11.80 6.72
CA TYR A 73 -2.77 10.73 6.78
C TYR A 73 -2.62 9.73 5.62
N HIS A 74 -1.93 10.13 4.55
CA HIS A 74 -1.69 9.28 3.40
C HIS A 74 -0.21 9.27 3.06
N LEU A 75 0.35 8.08 2.89
CA LEU A 75 1.71 7.87 2.42
C LEU A 75 1.68 7.18 1.07
N GLU A 76 2.36 7.77 0.09
CA GLU A 76 2.59 7.16 -1.21
C GLU A 76 4.08 6.96 -1.45
N ILE A 77 4.48 5.74 -1.74
CA ILE A 77 5.86 5.37 -2.03
C ILE A 77 5.88 4.84 -3.46
N HIS A 78 6.32 5.67 -4.40
CA HIS A 78 6.32 5.37 -5.83
C HIS A 78 7.62 4.68 -6.29
N VAL A 79 8.49 4.36 -5.33
CA VAL A 79 9.73 3.61 -5.54
C VAL A 79 9.67 2.27 -4.80
N LYS A 80 10.59 1.36 -5.15
CA LYS A 80 10.79 0.13 -4.38
C LYS A 80 11.26 0.50 -2.97
N ILE A 81 10.63 -0.10 -1.97
CA ILE A 81 11.00 0.07 -0.56
C ILE A 81 11.18 -1.30 0.09
N PHE A 82 12.17 -1.44 0.96
CA PHE A 82 12.37 -2.66 1.74
C PHE A 82 11.59 -2.58 3.06
N THR A 83 11.29 -3.75 3.65
CA THR A 83 10.47 -3.87 4.86
C THR A 83 11.02 -3.05 6.03
N ASP A 84 12.32 -3.10 6.28
CA ASP A 84 13.01 -2.34 7.32
C ASP A 84 12.75 -0.83 7.21
N LYS A 85 12.93 -0.29 6.00
CA LYS A 85 12.72 1.14 5.72
C LYS A 85 11.25 1.53 5.78
N LEU A 86 10.35 0.64 5.35
CA LEU A 86 8.93 0.88 5.50
C LEU A 86 8.56 0.97 6.97
N MET A 87 9.04 0.05 7.81
CA MET A 87 8.79 0.06 9.25
C MET A 87 9.30 1.35 9.91
N GLU A 88 10.53 1.79 9.60
CA GLU A 88 11.09 3.07 10.08
C GLU A 88 10.19 4.27 9.73
N ILE A 89 9.78 4.39 8.46
CA ILE A 89 8.90 5.48 8.02
C ILE A 89 7.55 5.44 8.75
N LEU A 90 6.96 4.26 8.90
CA LEU A 90 5.67 4.10 9.57
C LEU A 90 5.75 4.37 11.07
N HIS A 91 6.90 4.14 11.69
CA HIS A 91 7.12 4.48 13.10
C HIS A 91 7.04 5.98 13.34
N LEU A 92 7.60 6.77 12.42
CA LEU A 92 7.53 8.23 12.48
C LEU A 92 6.13 8.74 12.15
N LEU A 93 5.42 8.06 11.24
CA LEU A 93 4.13 8.49 10.70
C LEU A 93 2.94 7.73 11.32
N SER A 94 2.79 7.83 12.63
CA SER A 94 1.79 7.06 13.40
C SER A 94 0.32 7.34 13.08
N GLU A 95 -0.01 8.45 12.40
CA GLU A 95 -1.39 8.83 12.06
C GLU A 95 -1.85 8.37 10.67
N ILE A 96 -0.98 7.70 9.89
CA ILE A 96 -1.33 7.25 8.53
C ILE A 96 -2.53 6.30 8.56
N LYS A 97 -3.49 6.59 7.68
CA LYS A 97 -4.68 5.76 7.40
C LYS A 97 -4.56 5.00 6.08
N THR A 98 -3.82 5.55 5.12
CA THR A 98 -3.65 4.93 3.80
C THR A 98 -2.19 4.83 3.41
N LEU A 99 -1.79 3.64 2.99
CA LEU A 99 -0.48 3.36 2.43
C LEU A 99 -0.63 2.97 0.96
N LYS A 100 0.04 3.68 0.08
CA LYS A 100 0.20 3.30 -1.31
C LYS A 100 1.65 3.01 -1.58
N ILE A 101 1.93 1.84 -2.11
CA ILE A 101 3.29 1.36 -2.33
C ILE A 101 3.42 0.83 -3.75
N TYR A 102 4.54 1.16 -4.38
CA TYR A 102 4.87 0.67 -5.70
C TYR A 102 5.19 -0.83 -5.63
N SER A 103 6.20 -1.21 -4.85
CA SER A 103 6.69 -2.59 -4.70
C SER A 103 7.39 -2.74 -3.34
N LEU A 104 7.24 -3.89 -2.69
CA LEU A 104 7.87 -4.23 -1.41
C LEU A 104 8.78 -5.47 -1.57
N PRO A 105 9.91 -5.37 -2.28
CA PRO A 105 10.82 -6.50 -2.43
C PRO A 105 11.29 -7.01 -1.07
N ILE A 106 11.28 -8.34 -0.90
CA ILE A 106 11.77 -9.01 0.30
C ILE A 106 13.20 -9.48 0.01
N LEU A 107 14.18 -8.99 0.78
CA LEU A 107 15.61 -9.32 0.60
C LEU A 107 15.97 -10.71 1.15
N GLN A 108 15.23 -11.21 2.12
CA GLN A 108 15.46 -12.51 2.75
C GLN A 108 14.16 -13.31 2.78
N GLN A 109 14.16 -14.46 2.11
CA GLN A 109 13.16 -15.49 2.37
C GLN A 109 13.51 -16.12 3.73
N GLY A 110 12.80 -15.73 4.79
CA GLY A 110 13.08 -16.19 6.14
C GLY A 110 12.24 -15.48 7.18
N ASP A 111 12.32 -15.99 8.42
CA ASP A 111 11.72 -15.34 9.58
C ASP A 111 12.36 -13.97 9.83
N LEU A 112 11.57 -13.04 10.35
CA LEU A 112 12.04 -11.74 10.81
C LEU A 112 13.16 -11.91 11.85
N SER A 113 14.17 -11.04 11.79
CA SER A 113 15.18 -10.96 12.85
C SER A 113 14.55 -10.56 14.19
N GLU A 114 15.20 -10.90 15.31
CA GLU A 114 14.72 -10.50 16.64
C GLU A 114 14.54 -8.98 16.75
N GLU A 115 15.45 -8.20 16.15
CA GLU A 115 15.37 -6.74 16.11
C GLU A 115 14.14 -6.24 15.33
N GLU A 116 13.81 -6.86 14.20
CA GLU A 116 12.60 -6.52 13.43
C GLU A 116 11.31 -6.90 14.18
N ILE A 117 11.33 -8.02 14.90
CA ILE A 117 10.20 -8.44 15.74
C ILE A 117 9.97 -7.43 16.87
N GLU A 118 11.03 -7.03 17.58
CA GLU A 118 10.94 -6.01 18.63
C GLU A 118 10.41 -4.68 18.06
N PHE A 119 10.90 -4.29 16.89
CA PHE A 119 10.44 -3.07 16.23
C PHE A 119 8.96 -3.14 15.84
N LEU A 120 8.50 -4.28 15.31
CA LEU A 120 7.08 -4.51 15.03
C LEU A 120 6.21 -4.44 16.29
N CYS A 121 6.67 -4.98 17.42
CA CYS A 121 5.96 -4.88 18.69
C CYS A 121 5.73 -3.41 19.11
N VAL A 122 6.66 -2.51 18.79
CA VAL A 122 6.51 -1.07 19.04
C VAL A 122 5.62 -0.39 18.00
N LEU A 123 5.72 -0.81 16.74
CA LEU A 123 4.98 -0.21 15.62
C LEU A 123 3.48 -0.57 15.64
N LEU A 124 3.15 -1.84 15.89
CA LEU A 124 1.81 -2.39 15.74
C LEU A 124 0.72 -1.69 16.57
N PRO A 125 0.93 -1.35 17.85
CA PRO A 125 -0.07 -0.66 18.65
C PRO A 125 -0.41 0.74 18.11
N LYS A 126 0.54 1.38 17.41
CA LYS A 126 0.40 2.72 16.84
C LYS A 126 -0.13 2.70 15.42
N ASN A 127 -0.03 1.58 14.70
CA ASN A 127 -0.43 1.49 13.30
C ASN A 127 -1.95 1.68 13.15
N GLN A 128 -2.34 2.66 12.34
CA GLN A 128 -3.74 2.97 12.05
C GLN A 128 -4.11 2.78 10.57
N ILE A 129 -3.25 2.08 9.82
CA ILE A 129 -3.41 1.87 8.39
C ILE A 129 -4.55 0.90 8.17
N THR A 130 -5.59 1.37 7.48
CA THR A 130 -6.76 0.56 7.13
C THR A 130 -6.84 0.31 5.64
N LYS A 131 -6.28 1.20 4.82
CA LYS A 131 -6.28 1.09 3.36
C LYS A 131 -4.86 0.90 2.82
N ILE A 132 -4.65 -0.14 2.03
CA ILE A 132 -3.41 -0.38 1.29
C ILE A 132 -3.71 -0.41 -0.21
N CYS A 133 -2.92 0.33 -0.99
CA CYS A 133 -2.91 0.28 -2.45
C CYS A 133 -1.54 -0.22 -2.93
N PHE A 134 -1.49 -1.44 -3.48
CA PHE A 134 -0.27 -2.09 -3.93
C PHE A 134 -0.18 -2.09 -5.46
N GLN A 135 0.79 -1.40 -6.04
CA GLN A 135 0.84 -1.21 -7.50
C GLN A 135 1.53 -2.33 -8.27
N HIS A 136 2.48 -3.03 -7.64
CA HIS A 136 3.27 -4.07 -8.27
C HIS A 136 3.65 -5.12 -7.24
N MET A 137 2.67 -5.97 -6.91
CA MET A 137 2.86 -7.16 -6.09
C MET A 137 3.46 -8.27 -6.95
N LYS A 138 4.53 -8.90 -6.47
CA LYS A 138 5.20 -10.01 -7.19
C LYS A 138 4.80 -11.39 -6.71
N ASP A 139 4.64 -11.53 -5.40
CA ASP A 139 4.35 -12.79 -4.72
C ASP A 139 3.56 -12.53 -3.44
N MET A 140 3.09 -13.61 -2.82
CA MET A 140 2.32 -13.55 -1.58
C MET A 140 3.15 -13.21 -0.35
N ASP A 141 4.46 -13.38 -0.39
CA ASP A 141 5.33 -13.03 0.74
C ASP A 141 5.27 -11.51 0.95
N GLU A 142 5.25 -10.72 -0.13
CA GLU A 142 5.07 -9.25 -0.06
C GLU A 142 3.76 -8.87 0.66
N LEU A 143 2.66 -9.57 0.38
CA LEU A 143 1.39 -9.33 1.05
C LEU A 143 1.42 -9.80 2.50
N TYR A 144 2.00 -10.97 2.78
CA TYR A 144 2.16 -11.48 4.13
C TYR A 144 2.91 -10.46 5.01
N MET A 145 4.03 -9.91 4.52
CA MET A 145 4.78 -8.86 5.21
C MET A 145 3.94 -7.62 5.47
N LEU A 146 3.12 -7.18 4.51
CA LEU A 146 2.21 -6.05 4.73
C LEU A 146 1.15 -6.34 5.77
N THR A 147 0.60 -7.55 5.81
CA THR A 147 -0.37 -7.93 6.85
C THR A 147 0.27 -8.03 8.23
N LEU A 148 1.56 -8.39 8.31
CA LEU A 148 2.33 -8.33 9.55
C LEU A 148 2.55 -6.90 10.03
N ILE A 149 2.91 -5.98 9.13
CA ILE A 149 3.16 -4.57 9.48
C ILE A 149 1.85 -3.82 9.77
N CYS A 150 0.79 -4.13 9.02
CA CYS A 150 -0.50 -3.44 9.04
C CYS A 150 -1.62 -4.43 9.41
N SER A 151 -1.78 -4.70 10.71
CA SER A 151 -2.75 -5.69 11.21
C SER A 151 -4.23 -5.31 11.03
N ARG A 152 -4.53 -4.05 10.66
CA ARG A 152 -5.88 -3.48 10.60
C ARG A 152 -6.37 -3.21 9.17
N ILE A 153 -5.74 -3.82 8.18
CA ILE A 153 -6.16 -3.66 6.77
C ILE A 153 -7.63 -4.07 6.64
N ASN A 154 -8.47 -3.12 6.25
CA ASN A 154 -9.86 -3.36 5.91
C ASN A 154 -10.14 -3.16 4.40
N HIS A 155 -9.24 -2.47 3.70
CA HIS A 155 -9.30 -2.26 2.26
C HIS A 155 -7.93 -2.55 1.66
N LEU A 156 -7.86 -3.59 0.84
CA LEU A 156 -6.69 -3.93 0.04
C LEU A 156 -7.01 -3.71 -1.44
N GLN A 157 -6.29 -2.82 -2.09
CA GLN A 157 -6.35 -2.61 -3.53
C GLN A 157 -5.03 -3.08 -4.14
N ILE A 158 -5.10 -3.93 -5.17
CA ILE A 158 -3.94 -4.47 -5.87
C ILE A 158 -4.10 -4.14 -7.35
N LYS A 159 -3.04 -3.62 -7.97
CA LYS A 159 -3.01 -3.48 -9.43
C LYS A 159 -2.50 -4.79 -10.03
N CYS A 160 -3.33 -5.40 -10.86
CA CYS A 160 -3.02 -6.65 -11.54
C CYS A 160 -2.59 -6.36 -12.98
N ILE A 161 -1.80 -7.27 -13.54
CA ILE A 161 -1.33 -7.18 -14.93
C ILE A 161 -2.44 -7.65 -15.86
N ASP A 162 -3.16 -8.71 -15.46
CA ASP A 162 -4.26 -9.32 -16.18
C ASP A 162 -5.23 -10.03 -15.20
N TYR A 163 -6.24 -10.70 -15.77
CA TYR A 163 -7.20 -11.51 -15.01
C TYR A 163 -6.55 -12.71 -14.32
N MET A 164 -5.62 -13.42 -14.98
CA MET A 164 -4.98 -14.60 -14.40
C MET A 164 -4.23 -14.26 -13.11
N HIS A 165 -3.57 -13.09 -13.08
CA HIS A 165 -2.93 -12.59 -11.87
C HIS A 165 -3.96 -12.29 -10.76
N ALA A 166 -5.09 -11.67 -11.09
CA ALA A 166 -6.16 -11.39 -10.12
C ALA A 166 -6.81 -12.67 -9.57
N GLU A 167 -7.05 -13.66 -10.42
CA GLU A 167 -7.60 -14.97 -10.06
C GLU A 167 -6.67 -15.70 -9.08
N LEU A 168 -5.37 -15.80 -9.42
CA LEU A 168 -4.35 -16.40 -8.56
C LEU A 168 -4.28 -15.72 -7.19
N LEU A 169 -4.21 -14.37 -7.17
CA LEU A 169 -4.17 -13.62 -5.91
C LEU A 169 -5.46 -13.80 -5.10
N THR A 170 -6.61 -13.88 -5.74
CA THR A 170 -7.88 -14.12 -5.05
C THR A 170 -7.86 -15.44 -4.30
N GLY A 171 -7.49 -16.53 -4.98
CA GLY A 171 -7.40 -17.86 -4.35
C GLY A 171 -6.46 -17.86 -3.15
N LEU A 172 -5.27 -17.25 -3.30
CA LEU A 172 -4.27 -17.16 -2.24
C LEU A 172 -4.74 -16.32 -1.04
N ILE A 173 -5.30 -15.14 -1.29
CA ILE A 173 -5.81 -14.24 -0.25
C ILE A 173 -6.97 -14.88 0.51
N LEU A 174 -7.95 -15.46 -0.20
CA LEU A 174 -9.11 -16.09 0.42
C LEU A 174 -8.72 -17.34 1.22
N THR A 175 -7.77 -18.15 0.73
CA THR A 175 -7.22 -19.28 1.48
C THR A 175 -6.57 -18.83 2.77
N GLN A 176 -5.77 -17.76 2.72
CA GLN A 176 -5.11 -17.20 3.90
C GLN A 176 -6.13 -16.66 4.91
N ILE A 177 -7.15 -15.93 4.44
CA ILE A 177 -8.23 -15.43 5.30
C ILE A 177 -9.00 -16.59 5.95
N LYS A 178 -9.23 -17.69 5.24
CA LYS A 178 -9.92 -18.87 5.77
C LYS A 178 -9.18 -19.48 6.96
N GLY A 179 -7.85 -19.42 6.94
CA GLY A 179 -6.99 -19.88 8.05
C GLY A 179 -6.93 -18.92 9.25
N ILE A 180 -7.35 -17.67 9.09
CA ILE A 180 -7.25 -16.62 10.12
C ILE A 180 -8.62 -16.37 10.73
N SER A 181 -8.76 -16.67 12.04
CA SER A 181 -10.05 -16.57 12.75
C SER A 181 -10.70 -15.17 12.74
N LYS A 182 -9.95 -14.10 12.47
CA LYS A 182 -10.43 -12.71 12.48
C LYS A 182 -9.68 -11.83 11.47
N SER A 183 -9.92 -12.02 10.18
CA SER A 183 -9.50 -11.03 9.18
C SER A 183 -10.29 -9.72 9.36
N SER A 184 -9.59 -8.57 9.31
CA SER A 184 -10.22 -7.24 9.28
C SER A 184 -10.59 -6.81 7.87
N LEU A 185 -10.21 -7.59 6.84
CA LEU A 185 -10.45 -7.25 5.44
C LEU A 185 -11.95 -7.22 5.14
N ARG A 186 -12.42 -6.08 4.65
CA ARG A 186 -13.82 -5.85 4.24
C ARG A 186 -13.96 -5.59 2.75
N LEU A 187 -12.89 -5.16 2.10
CA LEU A 187 -12.87 -4.86 0.68
C LEU A 187 -11.54 -5.27 0.06
N LEU A 188 -11.60 -6.13 -0.94
CA LEU A 188 -10.50 -6.47 -1.83
C LEU A 188 -10.83 -5.92 -3.21
N CYS A 189 -9.90 -5.17 -3.80
CA CYS A 189 -10.08 -4.53 -5.10
C CYS A 189 -8.91 -4.90 -6.01
N PHE A 190 -9.21 -5.39 -7.20
CA PHE A 190 -8.23 -5.62 -8.26
C PHE A 190 -8.43 -4.56 -9.35
N SER A 191 -7.41 -3.76 -9.61
CA SER A 191 -7.38 -2.87 -10.78
C SER A 191 -6.80 -3.65 -11.96
N ILE A 192 -7.64 -3.92 -12.96
CA ILE A 192 -7.32 -4.71 -14.15
C ILE A 192 -7.74 -3.84 -15.36
N PRO A 193 -6.82 -3.44 -16.25
CA PRO A 193 -7.13 -2.52 -17.35
C PRO A 193 -8.28 -2.94 -18.27
N GLU A 194 -8.56 -4.24 -18.35
CA GLU A 194 -9.59 -4.84 -19.22
C GLU A 194 -10.68 -5.56 -18.42
N ALA A 195 -10.92 -5.15 -17.17
CA ALA A 195 -11.98 -5.73 -16.35
C ALA A 195 -13.34 -5.65 -17.06
N HIS A 196 -14.12 -6.72 -16.96
CA HIS A 196 -15.50 -6.78 -17.45
C HIS A 196 -16.31 -7.83 -16.68
N ASP A 197 -17.64 -7.80 -16.81
CA ASP A 197 -18.56 -8.60 -15.98
C ASP A 197 -18.30 -10.11 -16.07
N GLU A 198 -17.97 -10.63 -17.26
CA GLU A 198 -17.64 -12.06 -17.44
C GLU A 198 -16.44 -12.50 -16.58
N MET A 199 -15.49 -11.60 -16.27
CA MET A 199 -14.38 -11.91 -15.34
C MET A 199 -14.89 -12.06 -13.90
N CYS A 200 -15.87 -11.28 -13.47
CA CYS A 200 -16.50 -11.45 -12.16
C CYS A 200 -17.21 -12.81 -12.05
N GLU A 201 -17.94 -13.22 -13.09
CA GLU A 201 -18.59 -14.53 -13.12
C GLU A 201 -17.58 -15.68 -13.08
N LYS A 202 -16.45 -15.55 -13.80
CA LYS A 202 -15.37 -16.55 -13.77
C LYS A 202 -14.74 -16.63 -12.38
N LEU A 203 -14.50 -15.49 -11.74
CA LEU A 203 -13.94 -15.45 -10.40
C LEU A 203 -14.87 -16.05 -9.35
N GLU A 204 -16.17 -15.79 -9.45
CA GLU A 204 -17.20 -16.40 -8.59
C GLU A 204 -17.21 -17.93 -8.74
N LYS A 205 -17.20 -18.43 -9.98
CA LYS A 205 -17.11 -19.87 -10.26
C LYS A 205 -15.84 -20.50 -9.70
N MET A 206 -14.69 -19.83 -9.83
CA MET A 206 -13.42 -20.31 -9.26
C MET A 206 -13.53 -20.46 -7.74
N ILE A 207 -14.06 -19.45 -7.05
CA ILE A 207 -14.23 -19.46 -5.60
C ILE A 207 -15.16 -20.61 -5.17
N ASP A 208 -16.23 -20.85 -5.93
CA ASP A 208 -17.15 -21.94 -5.66
C ASP A 208 -16.49 -23.32 -5.83
N VAL A 209 -15.72 -23.51 -6.92
CA VAL A 209 -14.99 -24.76 -7.19
C VAL A 209 -13.94 -25.04 -6.11
N GLU A 210 -13.24 -24.02 -5.63
CA GLU A 210 -12.21 -24.14 -4.59
C GLU A 210 -12.78 -24.20 -3.17
N ASN A 211 -14.11 -24.14 -3.00
CA ASN A 211 -14.80 -24.09 -1.70
C ASN A 211 -14.25 -22.96 -0.80
N LEU A 212 -13.97 -21.80 -1.40
CA LEU A 212 -13.51 -20.58 -0.73
C LEU A 212 -14.68 -19.66 -0.35
N HIS A 213 -15.84 -20.25 -0.06
CA HIS A 213 -17.06 -19.49 0.21
C HIS A 213 -16.93 -18.65 1.49
N PHE A 214 -17.14 -17.35 1.33
CA PHE A 214 -17.38 -16.39 2.41
C PHE A 214 -18.63 -15.59 2.06
N ASP A 215 -19.17 -14.87 3.03
CA ASP A 215 -20.24 -13.92 2.76
C ASP A 215 -19.66 -12.63 2.13
N PHE A 216 -19.46 -12.64 0.81
CA PHE A 216 -19.08 -11.45 0.06
C PHE A 216 -19.97 -11.25 -1.17
N MET A 217 -19.84 -10.09 -1.79
CA MET A 217 -20.37 -9.73 -3.10
C MET A 217 -19.22 -9.41 -4.04
N ILE A 218 -19.26 -9.96 -5.26
CA ILE A 218 -18.35 -9.59 -6.34
C ILE A 218 -19.04 -8.55 -7.22
N LYS A 219 -18.35 -7.46 -7.54
CA LYS A 219 -18.86 -6.43 -8.46
C LYS A 219 -17.74 -5.88 -9.34
N HIS A 220 -18.12 -5.52 -10.56
CA HIS A 220 -17.27 -4.84 -11.52
C HIS A 220 -17.67 -3.36 -11.60
N VAL A 221 -16.68 -2.46 -11.55
CA VAL A 221 -16.87 -1.02 -11.78
C VAL A 221 -15.65 -0.48 -12.55
N MET A 222 -15.87 -0.04 -13.80
CA MET A 222 -14.85 0.53 -14.68
C MET A 222 -13.71 -0.45 -15.01
N ASP A 223 -12.52 -0.24 -14.45
CA ASP A 223 -11.32 -1.06 -14.63
C ASP A 223 -11.02 -1.87 -13.35
N LYS A 224 -12.04 -2.11 -12.53
CA LYS A 224 -11.87 -2.70 -11.19
C LYS A 224 -12.87 -3.79 -10.90
N MET A 225 -12.37 -4.87 -10.31
CA MET A 225 -13.16 -5.93 -9.69
C MET A 225 -13.06 -5.80 -8.17
N TYR A 226 -14.19 -5.88 -7.48
CA TYR A 226 -14.26 -5.78 -6.03
C TYR A 226 -14.87 -7.04 -5.44
N LEU A 227 -14.27 -7.53 -4.35
CA LEU A 227 -14.85 -8.50 -3.45
C LEU A 227 -15.12 -7.78 -2.13
N GLN A 228 -16.39 -7.66 -1.76
CA GLN A 228 -16.83 -6.93 -0.59
C GLN A 228 -17.51 -7.87 0.40
N TRP A 229 -16.94 -8.03 1.59
CA TRP A 229 -17.55 -8.83 2.66
C TRP A 229 -18.80 -8.15 3.19
N LYS A 230 -19.84 -8.93 3.46
CA LYS A 230 -21.10 -8.46 4.07
C LYS A 230 -20.95 -8.23 5.59
#